data_AF-A0A4Y8ZXK1-F1
#
_entry.id   AF-A0A4Y8ZXK1-F1
#
_cell.length_a   1.000
_cell.length_b   1.000
_cell.length_c   1.000
_cell.angle_alpha   90.00
_cell.angle_beta   90.00
_cell.angle_gamma   90.00
#
_symmetry.space_group_name_H-M   'P 1'
#
loop_
_entity.id
_entity.type
_entity.pdbx_description
1 polymer ?
#
loop_
_entity_poly.entity_id
_entity_poly.type
_entity_poly.pdbx_seq_one_letter_code
_entity_poly.pdbx_strand_id
1 'polypeptide(L)' 'MTTQIPRPITPLRQRMLEDMAMRGLREGTQRDYIRFVRSFAAFLGRPPDTATAEDIRRFQVHQAESGAQAPTV' A
#
# COMPACT_ATOMS: atom_id res chain seq x y z
N MET A 1 -24.94 0.70 -15.18
CA MET A 1 -24.08 1.53 -14.30
C MET A 1 -23.86 0.76 -13.02
N THR A 2 -22.66 0.21 -12.80
CA THR A 2 -22.35 -0.52 -11.56
C THR A 2 -22.00 0.49 -10.48
N THR A 3 -22.91 0.68 -9.51
CA THR A 3 -22.66 1.48 -8.31
C THR A 3 -21.54 0.82 -7.52
N GLN A 4 -20.34 1.40 -7.55
CA GLN A 4 -19.24 0.99 -6.68
C GLN A 4 -19.60 1.44 -5.26
N ILE A 5 -20.10 0.51 -4.44
CA ILE A 5 -20.32 0.75 -3.02
C ILE A 5 -18.98 1.20 -2.42
N PRO A 6 -18.90 2.39 -1.79
CA PRO A 6 -17.66 2.82 -1.15
C PRO A 6 -17.32 1.82 -0.05
N ARG A 7 -16.19 1.12 -0.23
CA ARG A 7 -15.69 0.23 0.83
C ARG A 7 -15.37 1.07 2.05
N PRO A 8 -15.80 0.65 3.26
CA PRO A 8 -15.43 1.34 4.48
C PRO A 8 -13.91 1.50 4.56
N ILE A 9 -13.46 2.71 4.88
CA ILE A 9 -12.03 3.03 5.00
C ILE A 9 -11.51 2.33 6.25
N THR A 10 -10.44 1.55 6.11
CA THR A 10 -9.80 0.91 7.27
C THR A 10 -9.06 1.96 8.11
N PRO A 11 -8.91 1.77 9.43
CA PRO A 11 -8.19 2.70 10.28
C PRO A 11 -6.75 2.99 9.83
N LEU A 12 -6.07 2.00 9.23
CA LEU A 12 -4.73 2.17 8.66
C LEU A 12 -4.78 3.07 7.41
N ARG A 13 -5.75 2.85 6.51
CA ARG A 13 -5.88 3.63 5.28
C ARG A 13 -6.16 5.10 5.59
N GLN A 14 -6.98 5.37 6.61
CA GLN A 14 -7.27 6.73 7.03
C GLN A 14 -5.99 7.42 7.54
N ARG A 15 -5.26 6.80 8.48
CA ARG A 15 -3.99 7.33 9.01
C ARG A 15 -2.97 7.60 7.91
N MET A 16 -2.83 6.69 6.95
CA MET A 16 -1.94 6.91 5.80
C MET A 16 -2.31 8.17 5.01
N LEU A 17 -3.60 8.40 4.72
CA LEU A 17 -4.04 9.58 3.98
C LEU A 17 -3.80 10.86 4.79
N GLU A 18 -4.11 10.85 6.08
CA GLU A 18 -3.88 11.98 7.00
C GLU A 18 -2.38 12.32 7.09
N ASP A 19 -1.52 11.33 7.31
CA ASP A 19 -0.07 11.51 7.41
C ASP A 19 0.54 12.05 6.11
N MET A 20 0.10 11.52 4.96
CA MET A 20 0.60 11.95 3.65
C MET A 20 0.11 13.36 3.29
N ALA A 21 -1.14 13.70 3.65
CA ALA A 21 -1.67 15.05 3.48
C ALA A 21 -0.92 16.06 4.36
N MET A 22 -0.64 15.71 5.62
CA MET A 22 0.15 16.53 6.55
C MET A 22 1.58 16.79 6.03
N ARG A 23 2.16 15.81 5.31
CA ARG A 23 3.47 15.95 4.66
C ARG A 23 3.43 16.65 3.29
N GLY A 24 2.26 17.08 2.83
CA GLY A 24 2.09 17.75 1.54
C GLY A 24 2.29 16.86 0.32
N LEU A 25 2.13 15.53 0.45
CA LEU A 25 2.23 14.63 -0.70
C LEU A 25 1.03 14.84 -1.63
N ARG A 26 1.30 14.96 -2.95
CA ARG A 26 0.27 15.14 -3.97
C ARG A 26 -0.69 13.95 -4.01
N GLU A 27 -1.94 14.17 -4.39
CA GLU A 27 -2.96 13.12 -4.46
C GLU A 27 -2.55 11.91 -5.30
N GLY A 28 -1.82 12.13 -6.41
CA GLY A 28 -1.28 11.05 -7.23
C GLY A 28 -0.34 10.13 -6.44
N THR A 29 0.59 10.73 -5.70
CA THR A 29 1.52 10.02 -4.81
C THR A 29 0.78 9.30 -3.69
N GLN A 30 -0.20 9.94 -3.06
CA GLN A 30 -1.04 9.30 -2.04
C GLN A 30 -1.72 8.05 -2.59
N ARG A 31 -2.33 8.16 -3.78
CA ARG A 31 -3.01 7.04 -4.45
C ARG A 31 -2.04 5.91 -4.77
N ASP A 32 -0.83 6.22 -5.24
CA ASP A 32 0.19 5.23 -5.54
C ASP A 32 0.66 4.49 -4.28
N TYR A 33 0.87 5.20 -3.18
CA TYR A 33 1.28 4.60 -1.91
C TYR A 33 0.19 3.68 -1.34
N ILE A 34 -1.07 4.09 -1.40
CA ILE A 34 -2.19 3.23 -1.02
C ILE A 34 -2.27 2.00 -1.94
N ARG A 35 -2.00 2.14 -3.24
CA ARG A 35 -1.94 0.99 -4.17
C ARG A 35 -0.85 0.02 -3.75
N PHE A 36 0.35 0.49 -3.40
CA PHE A 36 1.45 -0.37 -2.94
C PHE A 36 1.09 -1.14 -1.67
N VAL A 37 0.50 -0.47 -0.66
CA VAL A 37 0.07 -1.16 0.57
C VAL A 37 -1.04 -2.17 0.31
N ARG A 38 -1.93 -1.91 -0.66
CA ARG A 38 -2.93 -2.91 -1.09
C ARG A 38 -2.28 -4.14 -1.73
N SER A 39 -1.27 -3.96 -2.58
CA SER A 39 -0.52 -5.09 -3.16
C SER A 39 0.21 -5.88 -2.07
N PHE A 40 0.81 -5.21 -1.10
CA PHE A 40 1.45 -5.86 0.05
C PHE A 40 0.45 -6.66 0.90
N ALA A 41 -0.71 -6.09 1.20
CA ALA A 41 -1.77 -6.80 1.92
C ALA A 41 -2.28 -8.03 1.15
N ALA A 42 -2.36 -7.94 -0.19
CA ALA A 42 -2.73 -9.06 -1.04
C ALA A 42 -1.67 -10.18 -1.02
N PHE A 43 -0.39 -9.82 -1.04
CA PHE A 43 0.72 -10.77 -0.88
C PHE A 43 0.69 -11.45 0.51
N LEU A 44 0.42 -10.68 1.56
CA LEU A 44 0.37 -11.19 2.93
C LEU A 44 -0.83 -12.09 3.23
N GLY A 45 -1.95 -11.89 2.54
CA GLY A 45 -3.21 -12.59 2.82
C GLY A 45 -3.85 -12.24 4.18
N ARG A 46 -3.34 -11.20 4.86
CA ARG A 46 -3.79 -10.74 6.18
C ARG A 46 -3.66 -9.21 6.31
N PRO A 47 -4.28 -8.58 7.33
CA PRO A 47 -4.17 -7.14 7.54
C PRO A 47 -2.69 -6.69 7.61
N PRO A 48 -2.27 -5.68 6.83
CA PRO A 48 -0.85 -5.29 6.71
C PRO A 48 -0.28 -4.61 7.95
N ASP A 49 -1.13 -4.17 8.88
CA ASP A 49 -0.77 -3.72 10.22
C ASP A 49 -0.27 -4.85 11.14
N THR A 50 -0.43 -6.10 10.72
CA THR A 50 0.14 -7.29 11.41
C THR A 50 1.47 -7.76 10.82
N ALA A 51 2.01 -7.04 9.83
CA ALA A 51 3.26 -7.41 9.16
C ALA A 51 4.47 -7.34 10.09
N THR A 52 5.38 -8.29 9.94
CA THR A 52 6.68 -8.33 10.61
C THR A 52 7.78 -7.85 9.66
N ALA A 53 8.99 -7.63 10.19
CA ALA A 53 10.16 -7.31 9.35
C ALA A 53 10.47 -8.41 8.32
N GLU A 54 10.27 -9.68 8.69
CA GLU A 54 10.48 -10.82 7.78
C GLU A 54 9.45 -10.85 6.64
N ASP A 55 8.20 -10.42 6.90
CA ASP A 55 7.19 -10.28 5.84
C ASP A 55 7.59 -9.22 4.81
N ILE A 56 8.19 -8.11 5.26
CA ILE A 56 8.70 -7.05 4.38
C ILE A 56 9.83 -7.60 3.51
N ARG A 57 10.77 -8.34 4.10
CA ARG A 57 11.88 -8.96 3.36
C ARG A 57 11.34 -9.90 2.27
N ARG A 58 10.40 -10.78 2.60
CA ARG A 58 9.79 -11.71 1.64
C ARG A 58 9.07 -10.97 0.51
N PHE A 59 8.38 -9.88 0.83
CA PHE A 59 7.73 -9.07 -0.18
C PHE A 59 8.72 -8.36 -1.11
N GLN A 60 9.87 -7.91 -0.58
CA GLN A 60 10.94 -7.34 -1.42
C GLN A 60 11.53 -8.37 -2.39
N VAL A 61 11.75 -9.61 -1.92
CA VAL A 61 12.18 -10.72 -2.80
C VAL A 61 11.14 -11.00 -3.88
N HIS A 62 9.88 -11.13 -3.49
CA HIS A 62 8.77 -11.35 -4.43
C HIS A 62 8.67 -10.24 -5.49
N GLN A 63 8.86 -8.98 -5.09
CA GLN A 63 8.88 -7.86 -6.02
C GLN A 63 10.02 -7.95 -7.03
N ALA A 64 11.24 -8.29 -6.58
CA ALA A 64 12.39 -8.47 -7.46
C ALA A 64 12.17 -9.60 -8.48
N GLU A 65 11.62 -10.73 -8.04
CA GLU A 65 11.29 -11.88 -8.90
C GLU A 65 10.19 -11.55 -9.92
N SER A 66 9.24 -10.70 -9.53
CA SER A 66 8.13 -10.24 -10.38
C SER A 66 8.53 -9.14 -11.38
N GLY A 67 9.82 -8.78 -11.43
CA GLY A 67 10.33 -7.74 -12.33
C GLY A 67 10.02 -6.31 -11.89
N ALA A 68 9.58 -6.10 -10.65
CA ALA A 68 9.45 -4.76 -10.10
C ALA A 68 10.86 -4.19 -9.86
N GLN A 69 11.20 -3.14 -10.61
CA GLN A 69 12.46 -2.43 -10.40
C GLN A 69 12.28 -1.36 -9.32
N ALA A 70 13.33 -1.14 -8.54
CA ALA A 70 13.39 0.02 -7.66
C ALA A 70 13.17 1.29 -8.50
N PRO A 71 12.44 2.30 -8.00
CA PRO A 71 12.35 3.57 -8.68
C PRO A 71 13.75 4.12 -8.90
N THR A 72 14.13 4.36 -10.15
CA THR A 72 15.37 5.07 -10.48
C THR A 72 15.22 6.51 -9.99
N VAL A 73 16.16 6.96 -9.16
CA VAL A 73 16.26 8.36 -8.67
C VAL A 73 16.85 9.25 -9.77
#